data_AF-A0A374C2T1-F1
#
_entry.id   AF-A0A374C2T1-F1
#
_cell.length_a   1.000
_cell.length_b   1.000
_cell.length_c   1.000
_cell.angle_alpha   90.00
_cell.angle_beta   90.00
_cell.angle_gamma   90.00
#
_symmetry.space_group_name_H-M   'P 1'
#
loop_
_entity.id
_entity.type
_entity.pdbx_description
1 polymer ?
#
loop_
_entity_poly.entity_id
_entity_poly.type
_entity_poly.pdbx_seq_one_letter_code
_entity_poly.pdbx_strand_id
1 'polypeptide(L)'
;MALDFVFSWAQDRTGRMVYIDDVPNGLACNCICPNCKEQLLARHGMERAHHFAHHSETRKATLEICYMVIMYKLAEQIVSERKRIHVPSYYGIFKETDLEFVDVKIDGRYERKDKQPDIIATTKEGKQYLIELIFKYKVQHNKAIDYNNLSCLEIDLSDQKLETLSDFLLNSKENRKWVNNENYFGEIEERYTRAGKNIRVVDYNECKKCPVFKNCCGVRAKYSETPILIENSGRQFRICKPDVLVQRKEEHQRLLEAARERRQKQEEERLRTLAEQEQRRMELRKRVMEADAKRRLERERYDELEAFRDPSERTCFDCKSNLTWMNKKGFANCGPYQSMGVPKNTPPHLARTCRGFKRKIQ
;
A
#
# COMPACT_ATOMS: atom_id res chain seq x y z
N MET A 1 -1.34 7.27 -41.93
CA MET A 1 -0.76 6.24 -42.82
C MET A 1 -1.88 5.31 -43.23
N ALA A 2 -2.16 5.18 -44.52
CA ALA A 2 -3.13 4.21 -44.99
C ALA A 2 -2.54 2.81 -44.75
N LEU A 3 -3.21 1.99 -43.93
CA LEU A 3 -2.90 0.57 -43.82
C LEU A 3 -3.24 -0.05 -45.18
N ASP A 4 -2.23 -0.52 -45.90
CA ASP A 4 -2.44 -1.30 -47.12
C ASP A 4 -2.87 -2.71 -46.70
N PHE A 5 -4.18 -2.97 -46.73
CA PHE A 5 -4.75 -4.25 -46.33
C PHE A 5 -4.53 -5.28 -47.45
N VAL A 6 -3.59 -6.19 -47.23
CA VAL A 6 -3.40 -7.34 -48.13
C VAL A 6 -4.35 -8.47 -47.69
N PHE A 7 -5.42 -8.68 -48.46
CA PHE A 7 -6.37 -9.78 -48.23
C PHE A 7 -5.79 -11.09 -48.75
N SER A 8 -4.92 -11.74 -47.98
CA SER A 8 -4.31 -13.02 -48.35
C SER A 8 -5.18 -14.26 -48.03
N TRP A 9 -6.30 -14.05 -47.31
CA TRP A 9 -7.26 -15.10 -46.95
C TRP A 9 -8.68 -14.71 -47.32
N ALA A 10 -9.51 -15.72 -47.62
CA ALA A 10 -10.92 -15.57 -47.94
C ALA A 10 -11.75 -16.76 -47.44
N GLN A 11 -13.09 -16.64 -47.46
CA GLN A 11 -13.97 -17.75 -47.12
C GLN A 11 -14.40 -18.50 -48.39
N ASP A 12 -14.23 -19.82 -48.42
CA ASP A 12 -14.71 -20.66 -49.52
C ASP A 12 -16.21 -21.00 -49.40
N ARG A 13 -16.74 -21.74 -50.38
CA ARG A 13 -18.15 -22.19 -50.40
C ARG A 13 -18.55 -23.11 -49.23
N THR A 14 -17.59 -23.76 -48.58
CA THR A 14 -17.83 -24.63 -47.42
C THR A 14 -17.84 -23.85 -46.11
N GLY A 15 -17.46 -22.57 -46.17
CA GLY A 15 -17.35 -21.70 -45.01
C GLY A 15 -15.96 -21.69 -44.39
N ARG A 16 -14.98 -22.41 -44.96
CA ARG A 16 -13.60 -22.46 -44.48
C ARG A 16 -12.79 -21.27 -44.97
N MET A 17 -11.88 -20.80 -44.14
CA MET A 17 -10.87 -19.83 -44.52
C MET A 17 -9.80 -20.53 -45.36
N VAL A 18 -9.52 -19.99 -46.55
CA VAL A 18 -8.54 -20.50 -47.51
C VAL A 18 -7.53 -19.41 -47.87
N TYR A 19 -6.28 -19.82 -48.08
CA TYR A 19 -5.20 -18.94 -48.44
C TYR A 19 -5.20 -18.68 -49.96
N ILE A 20 -4.72 -17.51 -50.38
CA ILE A 20 -4.76 -17.07 -51.78
C ILE A 20 -4.04 -18.02 -52.75
N ASP A 21 -2.99 -18.71 -52.31
CA ASP A 21 -2.22 -19.62 -53.18
C ASP A 21 -2.89 -21.00 -53.34
N ASP A 22 -3.89 -21.30 -52.49
CA ASP A 22 -4.57 -22.61 -52.49
C ASP A 22 -5.84 -22.61 -53.37
N VAL A 23 -6.14 -21.51 -54.05
CA VAL A 23 -7.36 -21.35 -54.87
C VAL A 23 -7.05 -20.99 -56.32
N PRO A 24 -7.89 -21.36 -57.29
CA PRO A 24 -7.73 -20.94 -58.68
C PRO A 24 -7.71 -19.41 -58.85
N ASN A 25 -6.91 -18.90 -59.79
CA ASN A 25 -6.88 -17.48 -60.13
C ASN A 25 -8.24 -16.97 -60.64
N GLY A 26 -8.53 -15.70 -60.41
CA GLY A 26 -9.74 -15.03 -60.88
C GLY A 26 -11.00 -15.44 -60.10
N LEU A 27 -12.16 -15.35 -60.77
CA LEU A 27 -13.47 -15.69 -60.18
C LEU A 27 -13.65 -17.20 -59.98
N ALA A 28 -12.80 -18.02 -60.60
CA ALA A 28 -12.81 -19.46 -60.42
C ALA A 28 -12.45 -19.90 -58.99
N CYS A 29 -11.90 -19.01 -58.16
CA CYS A 29 -11.70 -19.27 -56.73
C CYS A 29 -13.01 -19.53 -55.97
N ASN A 30 -14.15 -19.02 -56.47
CA ASN A 30 -15.47 -19.13 -55.82
C ASN A 30 -15.47 -18.71 -54.34
N CYS A 31 -14.57 -17.79 -53.96
CA CYS A 31 -14.44 -17.30 -52.60
C CYS A 31 -15.35 -16.09 -52.36
N ILE A 32 -15.76 -15.90 -51.11
CA ILE A 32 -16.57 -14.77 -50.66
C ILE A 32 -15.90 -14.06 -49.48
N CYS A 33 -16.23 -12.78 -49.31
CA CYS A 33 -15.90 -12.05 -48.10
C CYS A 33 -16.84 -12.47 -46.97
N PRO A 34 -16.32 -12.96 -45.82
CA PRO A 34 -17.18 -13.40 -44.72
C PRO A 34 -17.97 -12.26 -44.06
N ASN A 35 -17.58 -11.00 -44.29
CA ASN A 35 -18.29 -9.81 -43.80
C ASN A 35 -19.39 -9.36 -44.77
N CYS A 36 -19.01 -8.77 -45.90
CA CYS A 36 -19.97 -8.16 -46.84
C CYS A 36 -20.66 -9.17 -47.77
N LYS A 37 -20.28 -10.45 -47.71
CA LYS A 37 -20.83 -11.56 -48.52
C LYS A 37 -20.61 -11.45 -50.02
N GLU A 38 -19.79 -10.51 -50.44
CA GLU A 38 -19.47 -10.28 -51.83
C GLU A 38 -18.50 -11.34 -52.36
N GLN A 39 -18.61 -11.66 -53.65
CA GLN A 39 -17.64 -12.49 -54.35
C GLN A 39 -16.26 -11.82 -54.40
N LEU A 40 -15.23 -12.63 -54.22
CA LEU A 40 -13.85 -12.21 -54.29
C LEU A 40 -13.20 -12.70 -55.59
N LEU A 41 -12.30 -11.89 -56.11
CA LEU A 41 -11.44 -12.18 -57.24
C LEU A 41 -10.05 -12.53 -56.69
N ALA A 42 -9.61 -13.77 -56.87
CA ALA A 42 -8.22 -14.13 -56.59
C ALA A 42 -7.31 -13.47 -57.64
N ARG A 43 -6.25 -12.78 -57.20
CA ARG A 43 -5.26 -12.17 -58.08
C ARG A 43 -3.88 -12.76 -57.81
N HIS A 44 -3.45 -13.64 -58.71
CA HIS A 44 -2.08 -14.16 -58.75
C HIS A 44 -1.25 -13.29 -59.69
N GLY A 45 -0.46 -12.38 -59.12
CA GLY A 45 0.37 -11.45 -59.86
C GLY A 45 1.84 -11.86 -59.83
N MET A 46 2.57 -11.61 -60.92
CA MET A 46 4.02 -11.83 -60.98
C MET A 46 4.81 -10.69 -60.28
N GLU A 47 4.24 -9.49 -60.22
CA GLU A 47 4.89 -8.29 -59.66
C GLU A 47 4.31 -7.84 -58.30
N ARG A 48 3.02 -8.11 -58.05
CA ARG A 48 2.33 -7.75 -56.80
C ARG A 48 2.04 -9.01 -56.00
N ALA A 49 2.08 -8.89 -54.67
CA ALA A 49 1.71 -9.97 -53.78
C ALA A 49 0.31 -10.52 -54.11
N HIS A 50 0.18 -11.84 -54.03
CA HIS A 50 -1.08 -12.52 -54.25
C HIS A 50 -2.12 -12.04 -53.22
N HIS A 51 -3.31 -11.66 -53.68
CA HIS A 51 -4.37 -11.19 -52.81
C HIS A 51 -5.76 -11.43 -53.40
N PHE A 52 -6.77 -11.40 -52.54
CA PHE A 52 -8.16 -11.30 -52.90
C PHE A 52 -8.58 -9.84 -53.08
N ALA A 53 -9.32 -9.56 -54.14
CA ALA A 53 -9.98 -8.27 -54.36
C ALA A 53 -11.50 -8.46 -54.34
N HIS A 54 -12.23 -7.48 -53.80
CA HIS A 54 -13.69 -7.48 -53.94
C HIS A 54 -14.05 -7.26 -55.42
N HIS A 55 -14.97 -8.07 -55.96
CA HIS A 55 -15.25 -8.06 -57.40
C HIS A 55 -16.07 -6.83 -57.84
N SER A 56 -17.01 -6.39 -57.01
CA SER A 56 -17.93 -5.28 -57.29
C SER A 56 -17.48 -3.97 -56.62
N GLU A 57 -17.90 -2.86 -57.21
CA GLU A 57 -17.66 -1.52 -56.65
C GLU A 57 -18.73 -1.09 -55.64
N THR A 58 -19.79 -1.88 -55.42
CA THR A 58 -20.96 -1.54 -54.60
C THR A 58 -20.91 -2.15 -53.19
N ARG A 59 -19.69 -2.41 -52.67
CA ARG A 59 -19.46 -2.98 -51.34
C ARG A 59 -20.16 -2.17 -50.24
N LYS A 60 -21.02 -2.83 -49.47
CA LYS A 60 -21.81 -2.22 -48.38
C LYS A 60 -21.07 -2.09 -47.03
N ALA A 61 -19.75 -2.30 -47.02
CA ALA A 61 -18.90 -2.27 -45.82
C ALA A 61 -17.54 -1.63 -46.14
N THR A 62 -16.79 -1.19 -45.14
CA THR A 62 -15.40 -0.73 -45.33
C THR A 62 -14.44 -1.91 -45.46
N LEU A 63 -13.33 -1.74 -46.18
CA LEU A 63 -12.30 -2.78 -46.30
C LEU A 63 -11.72 -3.17 -44.93
N GLU A 64 -11.54 -2.19 -44.05
CA GLU A 64 -11.05 -2.41 -42.69
C GLU A 64 -11.93 -3.40 -41.90
N ILE A 65 -13.26 -3.23 -41.93
CA ILE A 65 -14.17 -4.17 -41.25
C ILE A 65 -14.10 -5.56 -41.90
N CYS A 66 -14.04 -5.64 -43.24
CA CYS A 66 -13.88 -6.91 -43.94
C CYS A 66 -12.59 -7.64 -43.51
N TYR A 67 -11.48 -6.91 -43.40
CA TYR A 67 -10.18 -7.46 -43.01
C TYR A 67 -10.23 -8.02 -41.57
N MET A 68 -10.83 -7.27 -40.64
CA MET A 68 -10.95 -7.70 -39.23
C MET A 68 -11.82 -8.96 -39.07
N VAL A 69 -12.93 -9.05 -39.82
CA VAL A 69 -13.79 -10.24 -39.80
C VAL A 69 -13.05 -11.47 -40.36
N ILE A 70 -12.23 -11.28 -41.39
CA ILE A 70 -11.36 -12.34 -41.93
C ILE A 70 -10.33 -12.77 -40.89
N MET A 71 -9.67 -11.83 -40.23
CA MET A 71 -8.71 -12.12 -39.16
C MET A 71 -9.33 -12.91 -38.02
N TYR A 72 -10.51 -12.50 -37.57
CA TYR A 72 -11.25 -13.18 -36.51
C TYR A 72 -11.58 -14.64 -36.87
N LYS A 73 -12.18 -14.86 -38.04
CA LYS A 73 -12.53 -16.23 -38.50
C LYS A 73 -11.30 -17.09 -38.75
N LEU A 74 -10.22 -16.48 -39.25
CA LEU A 74 -8.95 -17.17 -39.45
C LEU A 74 -8.34 -17.59 -38.10
N ALA A 75 -8.39 -16.73 -37.07
CA ALA A 75 -7.94 -17.08 -35.73
C ALA A 75 -8.74 -18.25 -35.13
N GLU A 76 -10.08 -18.22 -35.22
CA GLU A 76 -10.94 -19.35 -34.79
C GLU A 76 -10.53 -20.66 -35.49
N GLN A 77 -10.35 -20.62 -36.82
CA GLN A 77 -9.96 -21.79 -37.60
C GLN A 77 -8.57 -22.29 -37.23
N ILE A 78 -7.56 -21.41 -37.09
CA ILE A 78 -6.20 -21.79 -36.71
C ILE A 78 -6.21 -22.52 -35.36
N VAL A 79 -6.89 -21.97 -34.35
CA VAL A 79 -6.95 -22.60 -33.02
C VAL A 79 -7.68 -23.94 -33.08
N SER A 80 -8.78 -24.03 -33.86
CA SER A 80 -9.54 -25.26 -34.03
C SER A 80 -8.74 -26.37 -34.74
N GLU A 81 -8.01 -26.03 -35.81
CA GLU A 81 -7.22 -26.98 -36.59
C GLU A 81 -5.93 -27.40 -35.89
N ARG A 82 -5.21 -26.44 -35.30
CA ARG A 82 -3.92 -26.69 -34.64
C ARG A 82 -4.10 -27.25 -33.24
N LYS A 83 -5.26 -27.02 -32.61
CA LYS A 83 -5.60 -27.42 -31.25
C LYS A 83 -4.50 -27.07 -30.24
N ARG A 84 -3.85 -25.93 -30.45
CA ARG A 84 -2.75 -25.45 -29.62
C ARG A 84 -2.73 -23.93 -29.62
N ILE A 85 -2.35 -23.33 -28.49
CA ILE A 85 -1.98 -21.92 -28.40
C ILE A 85 -0.83 -21.74 -27.41
N HIS A 86 -0.02 -20.69 -27.61
CA HIS A 86 0.92 -20.24 -26.58
C HIS A 86 0.20 -19.36 -25.55
N VAL A 87 0.49 -19.52 -24.26
CA VAL A 87 -0.17 -18.74 -23.19
C VAL A 87 0.83 -18.06 -22.26
N PRO A 88 0.51 -16.86 -21.73
CA PRO A 88 1.41 -16.13 -20.88
C PRO A 88 1.53 -16.78 -19.49
N SER A 89 2.56 -16.39 -18.75
CA SER A 89 2.73 -16.80 -17.35
C SER A 89 1.56 -16.37 -16.47
N TYR A 90 1.25 -17.14 -15.43
CA TYR A 90 0.26 -16.78 -14.41
C TYR A 90 0.98 -16.33 -13.14
N TYR A 91 1.06 -15.01 -12.93
CA TYR A 91 1.79 -14.33 -11.84
C TYR A 91 3.25 -14.80 -11.64
N GLY A 92 3.87 -15.35 -12.69
CA GLY A 92 5.20 -15.96 -12.65
C GLY A 92 5.29 -17.29 -11.88
N ILE A 93 4.16 -17.77 -11.34
CA ILE A 93 4.02 -19.05 -10.61
C ILE A 93 4.06 -20.20 -11.62
N PHE A 94 3.16 -20.15 -12.60
CA PHE A 94 3.17 -20.99 -13.79
C PHE A 94 3.84 -20.19 -14.90
N LYS A 95 4.86 -20.77 -15.54
CA LYS A 95 5.56 -20.12 -16.64
C LYS A 95 4.70 -20.13 -17.90
N GLU A 96 5.04 -19.27 -18.84
CA GLU A 96 4.47 -19.35 -20.19
C GLU A 96 4.73 -20.73 -20.78
N THR A 97 3.78 -21.22 -21.55
CA THR A 97 3.77 -22.58 -22.10
C THR A 97 2.82 -22.66 -23.26
N ASP A 98 2.89 -23.76 -24.01
CA ASP A 98 1.83 -24.13 -24.95
C ASP A 98 0.73 -24.90 -24.20
N LEU A 99 -0.52 -24.60 -24.54
CA LEU A 99 -1.67 -25.43 -24.18
C LEU A 99 -2.08 -26.24 -25.41
N GLU A 100 -2.25 -27.54 -25.23
CA GLU A 100 -2.76 -28.46 -26.24
C GLU A 100 -4.18 -28.92 -25.90
N PHE A 101 -5.00 -29.06 -26.93
CA PHE A 101 -6.43 -29.34 -26.81
C PHE A 101 -6.80 -30.63 -27.55
N VAL A 102 -7.75 -31.37 -27.01
CA VAL A 102 -8.36 -32.52 -27.70
C VAL A 102 -9.65 -32.11 -28.43
N ASP A 103 -10.34 -31.11 -27.90
CA ASP A 103 -11.59 -30.56 -28.43
C ASP A 103 -11.52 -29.03 -28.45
N VAL A 104 -11.97 -28.43 -29.55
CA VAL A 104 -12.06 -26.98 -29.73
C VAL A 104 -13.39 -26.68 -30.40
N LYS A 105 -14.24 -25.93 -29.71
CA LYS A 105 -15.54 -25.47 -30.20
C LYS A 105 -15.45 -24.00 -30.56
N ILE A 106 -15.83 -23.71 -31.79
CA ILE A 106 -15.96 -22.35 -32.35
C ILE A 106 -17.41 -22.15 -32.79
N ASP A 107 -17.94 -20.94 -32.66
CA ASP A 107 -19.29 -20.62 -33.16
C ASP A 107 -19.23 -20.22 -34.66
N GLY A 108 -18.12 -19.62 -35.11
CA GLY A 108 -17.91 -19.30 -36.53
C GLY A 108 -18.77 -18.13 -37.04
N ARG A 109 -19.65 -17.56 -36.20
CA ARG A 109 -20.49 -16.39 -36.50
C ARG A 109 -19.86 -15.11 -35.96
N TYR A 110 -19.76 -14.09 -36.80
CA TYR A 110 -19.25 -12.77 -36.44
C TYR A 110 -20.30 -11.92 -35.70
N GLU A 111 -21.55 -11.87 -36.21
CA GLU A 111 -22.65 -11.16 -35.56
C GLU A 111 -23.40 -12.08 -34.59
N ARG A 112 -23.51 -11.70 -33.32
CA ARG A 112 -24.15 -12.51 -32.28
C ARG A 112 -25.12 -11.68 -31.43
N LYS A 113 -26.33 -12.23 -31.16
CA LYS A 113 -27.31 -11.65 -30.22
C LYS A 113 -26.99 -11.98 -28.76
N ASP A 114 -26.51 -13.19 -28.50
CA ASP A 114 -26.12 -13.67 -27.17
C ASP A 114 -24.60 -13.78 -27.06
N LYS A 115 -24.00 -13.33 -25.95
CA LYS A 115 -22.54 -13.38 -25.76
C LYS A 115 -22.14 -14.79 -25.30
N GLN A 116 -21.55 -15.56 -26.20
CA GLN A 116 -20.79 -16.79 -25.90
C GLN A 116 -19.30 -16.51 -26.11
N PRO A 117 -18.40 -17.24 -25.43
CA PRO A 117 -16.96 -17.15 -25.70
C PRO A 117 -16.64 -17.34 -27.18
N ASP A 118 -15.61 -16.67 -27.68
CA ASP A 118 -15.21 -16.85 -29.10
C ASP A 118 -14.77 -18.31 -29.35
N ILE A 119 -13.97 -18.87 -28.45
CA ILE A 119 -13.48 -20.24 -28.53
C ILE A 119 -13.59 -20.92 -27.16
N ILE A 120 -14.06 -22.17 -27.16
CA ILE A 120 -14.06 -23.04 -25.97
C ILE A 120 -13.16 -24.23 -26.29
N ALA A 121 -12.03 -24.34 -25.58
CA ALA A 121 -11.02 -25.36 -25.80
C ALA A 121 -10.89 -26.26 -24.57
N THR A 122 -10.76 -27.57 -24.78
CA THR A 122 -10.65 -28.57 -23.70
C THR A 122 -9.37 -29.37 -23.85
N THR A 123 -8.55 -29.44 -22.80
CA THR A 123 -7.32 -30.25 -22.77
C THR A 123 -7.64 -31.73 -22.58
N LYS A 124 -6.65 -32.60 -22.77
CA LYS A 124 -6.77 -34.05 -22.56
C LYS A 124 -7.20 -34.41 -21.13
N GLU A 125 -6.79 -33.60 -20.15
CA GLU A 125 -7.10 -33.76 -18.73
C GLU A 125 -8.51 -33.24 -18.38
N GLY A 126 -9.28 -32.75 -19.35
CA GLY A 126 -10.63 -32.22 -19.15
C GLY A 126 -10.67 -30.76 -18.67
N LYS A 127 -9.53 -30.04 -18.67
CA LYS A 127 -9.50 -28.62 -18.32
C LYS A 127 -10.07 -27.78 -19.45
N GLN A 128 -11.05 -26.94 -19.14
CA GLN A 128 -11.66 -26.04 -20.11
C GLN A 128 -11.03 -24.65 -20.06
N TYR A 129 -10.79 -24.07 -21.22
CA TYR A 129 -10.30 -22.71 -21.43
C TYR A 129 -11.23 -21.97 -22.38
N LEU A 130 -11.67 -20.78 -21.97
CA LEU A 130 -12.40 -19.84 -22.78
C LEU A 130 -11.40 -18.84 -23.36
N ILE A 131 -11.46 -18.59 -24.65
CA ILE A 131 -10.55 -17.64 -25.31
C ILE A 131 -11.40 -16.55 -25.95
N GLU A 132 -11.08 -15.31 -25.60
CA GLU A 132 -11.67 -14.09 -26.15
C GLU A 132 -10.67 -13.40 -27.06
N LEU A 133 -11.05 -13.20 -28.31
CA LEU A 133 -10.29 -12.47 -29.31
C LEU A 133 -10.73 -11.01 -29.30
N ILE A 134 -9.80 -10.11 -29.02
CA ILE A 134 -10.02 -8.66 -28.99
C ILE A 134 -9.45 -8.05 -30.27
N PHE A 135 -10.16 -7.10 -30.88
CA PHE A 135 -9.69 -6.35 -32.04
C PHE A 135 -10.48 -5.04 -32.18
N LYS A 136 -9.94 -4.07 -32.92
CA LYS A 136 -10.62 -2.80 -33.23
C LYS A 136 -11.95 -3.07 -33.93
N TYR A 137 -13.00 -2.34 -33.53
CA TYR A 137 -14.36 -2.46 -34.09
C TYR A 137 -15.10 -3.77 -33.80
N LYS A 138 -14.60 -4.62 -32.90
CA LYS A 138 -15.44 -5.70 -32.35
C LYS A 138 -16.65 -5.06 -31.69
N VAL A 139 -17.85 -5.35 -32.21
CA VAL A 139 -19.10 -4.94 -31.56
C VAL A 139 -19.11 -5.61 -30.19
N GLN A 140 -18.78 -4.83 -29.15
CA GLN A 140 -18.85 -5.30 -27.79
C GLN A 140 -20.33 -5.58 -27.49
N HIS A 141 -20.60 -6.80 -27.07
CA HIS A 141 -21.94 -7.23 -26.71
C HIS A 141 -22.55 -6.29 -25.66
N ASN A 142 -23.86 -6.11 -25.70
CA ASN A 142 -24.58 -5.23 -24.76
C ASN A 142 -24.51 -5.70 -23.29
N LYS A 143 -23.95 -6.88 -23.00
CA LYS A 143 -23.75 -7.44 -21.65
C LYS A 143 -22.37 -8.07 -21.52
N ALA A 144 -21.68 -7.79 -20.42
CA ALA A 144 -20.42 -8.46 -20.06
C ALA A 144 -20.68 -9.95 -19.74
N ILE A 145 -19.78 -10.85 -20.18
CA ILE A 145 -19.76 -12.22 -19.64
C ILE A 145 -19.09 -12.14 -18.27
N ASP A 146 -19.70 -12.79 -17.28
CA ASP A 146 -19.05 -13.07 -16.02
C ASP A 146 -18.11 -14.28 -16.18
N TYR A 147 -16.80 -14.03 -16.15
CA TYR A 147 -15.77 -15.07 -16.21
C TYR A 147 -15.34 -15.59 -14.84
N ASN A 148 -16.04 -15.21 -13.76
CA ASN A 148 -15.81 -15.75 -12.43
C ASN A 148 -15.93 -17.28 -12.46
N ASN A 149 -14.99 -17.94 -11.80
CA ASN A 149 -14.86 -19.38 -11.70
C ASN A 149 -14.61 -20.11 -13.04
N LEU A 150 -14.19 -19.37 -14.07
CA LEU A 150 -13.83 -19.91 -15.39
C LEU A 150 -12.38 -19.59 -15.74
N SER A 151 -11.76 -20.39 -16.61
CA SER A 151 -10.41 -20.08 -17.11
C SER A 151 -10.50 -19.35 -18.44
N CYS A 152 -10.32 -18.03 -18.43
CA CYS A 152 -10.51 -17.15 -19.57
C CYS A 152 -9.21 -16.43 -19.96
N LEU A 153 -8.82 -16.57 -21.23
CA LEU A 153 -7.69 -15.90 -21.84
C LEU A 153 -8.18 -14.87 -22.85
N GLU A 154 -7.79 -13.61 -22.68
CA GLU A 154 -7.90 -12.59 -23.73
C GLU A 154 -6.66 -12.59 -24.61
N ILE A 155 -6.86 -12.47 -25.91
CA ILE A 155 -5.82 -12.31 -26.93
C ILE A 155 -6.19 -11.11 -27.80
N ASP A 156 -5.34 -10.09 -27.84
CA ASP A 156 -5.54 -8.90 -28.67
C ASP A 156 -4.88 -9.06 -30.04
N LEU A 157 -5.73 -9.04 -31.08
CA LEU A 157 -5.37 -9.17 -32.49
C LEU A 157 -5.23 -7.82 -33.19
N SER A 158 -5.46 -6.69 -32.51
CA SER A 158 -5.55 -5.35 -33.13
C SER A 158 -4.33 -4.94 -33.97
N ASP A 159 -3.14 -5.43 -33.60
CA ASP A 159 -1.87 -5.12 -34.27
C ASP A 159 -1.35 -6.28 -35.14
N GLN A 160 -2.18 -7.29 -35.39
CA GLN A 160 -1.79 -8.46 -36.19
C GLN A 160 -2.08 -8.27 -37.67
N LYS A 161 -1.47 -9.12 -38.49
CA LYS A 161 -1.76 -9.28 -39.92
C LYS A 161 -2.17 -10.73 -40.19
N LEU A 162 -2.90 -10.97 -41.26
CA LEU A 162 -3.34 -12.32 -41.63
C LEU A 162 -2.17 -13.29 -41.81
N GLU A 163 -1.04 -12.81 -42.34
CA GLU A 163 0.15 -13.61 -42.64
C GLU A 163 0.91 -14.03 -41.36
N THR A 164 0.89 -13.20 -40.32
CA THR A 164 1.60 -13.46 -39.06
C THR A 164 0.72 -14.10 -38.00
N LEU A 165 -0.59 -14.15 -38.22
CA LEU A 165 -1.58 -14.55 -37.22
C LEU A 165 -1.35 -15.96 -36.68
N SER A 166 -0.97 -16.91 -37.54
CA SER A 166 -0.72 -18.28 -37.09
C SER A 166 0.48 -18.37 -36.16
N ASP A 167 1.60 -17.76 -36.51
CA ASP A 167 2.79 -17.74 -35.65
C ASP A 167 2.51 -17.00 -34.33
N PHE A 168 1.82 -15.86 -34.42
CA PHE A 168 1.40 -15.09 -33.26
C PHE A 168 0.56 -15.94 -32.29
N LEU A 169 -0.47 -16.64 -32.79
CA LEU A 169 -1.35 -17.47 -31.96
C LEU A 169 -0.63 -18.68 -31.35
N LEU A 170 0.33 -19.26 -32.07
CA LEU A 170 0.95 -20.53 -31.71
C LEU A 170 2.25 -20.41 -30.91
N ASN A 171 2.94 -19.26 -30.99
CA ASN A 171 4.30 -19.12 -30.48
C ASN A 171 4.54 -17.80 -29.71
N SER A 172 3.71 -16.76 -29.89
CA SER A 172 3.90 -15.47 -29.20
C SER A 172 3.21 -15.42 -27.84
N LYS A 173 3.87 -14.80 -26.87
CA LYS A 173 3.33 -14.46 -25.53
C LYS A 173 2.72 -13.06 -25.42
N GLU A 174 3.03 -12.21 -26.39
CA GLU A 174 2.66 -10.80 -26.37
C GLU A 174 1.15 -10.63 -26.60
N ASN A 175 0.59 -9.52 -26.12
CA ASN A 175 -0.83 -9.17 -26.32
C ASN A 175 -1.83 -10.23 -25.81
N ARG A 176 -1.50 -10.86 -24.68
CA ARG A 176 -2.34 -11.87 -24.02
C ARG A 176 -2.49 -11.57 -22.53
N LYS A 177 -3.66 -11.86 -21.98
CA LYS A 177 -3.93 -11.68 -20.55
C LYS A 177 -4.87 -12.76 -20.04
N TRP A 178 -4.52 -13.35 -18.90
CA TRP A 178 -5.48 -14.12 -18.12
C TRP A 178 -6.49 -13.17 -17.47
N VAL A 179 -7.76 -13.27 -17.87
CA VAL A 179 -8.87 -12.55 -17.22
C VAL A 179 -9.22 -13.25 -15.91
N ASN A 180 -9.31 -14.57 -15.96
CA ASN A 180 -9.44 -15.44 -14.79
C ASN A 180 -8.82 -16.80 -15.13
N ASN A 181 -8.34 -17.57 -14.15
CA ASN A 181 -7.75 -18.89 -14.43
C ASN A 181 -7.90 -19.86 -13.25
N GLU A 182 -9.08 -20.46 -13.12
CA GLU A 182 -9.34 -21.47 -12.09
C GLU A 182 -8.45 -22.70 -12.20
N ASN A 183 -8.13 -23.12 -13.42
CA ASN A 183 -7.30 -24.30 -13.65
C ASN A 183 -5.91 -24.13 -13.02
N TYR A 184 -5.31 -22.94 -13.11
CA TYR A 184 -4.03 -22.65 -12.47
C TYR A 184 -4.17 -22.21 -11.03
N PHE A 185 -5.20 -21.44 -10.70
CA PHE A 185 -5.45 -20.97 -9.34
C PHE A 185 -5.62 -22.14 -8.36
N GLY A 186 -6.44 -23.13 -8.74
CA GLY A 186 -6.68 -24.35 -7.94
C GLY A 186 -5.43 -25.22 -7.74
N GLU A 187 -4.43 -25.10 -8.61
CA GLU A 187 -3.20 -25.89 -8.57
C GLU A 187 -2.02 -25.19 -7.87
N ILE A 188 -2.20 -23.96 -7.38
CA ILE A 188 -1.11 -23.20 -6.74
C ILE A 188 -0.54 -23.99 -5.56
N GLU A 189 -1.38 -24.45 -4.62
CA GLU A 189 -0.89 -25.15 -3.43
C GLU A 189 -0.19 -26.45 -3.76
N GLU A 190 -0.78 -27.25 -4.65
CA GLU A 190 -0.21 -28.52 -5.09
C GLU A 190 1.15 -28.34 -5.77
N ARG A 191 1.28 -27.32 -6.64
CA ARG A 191 2.53 -27.01 -7.33
C ARG A 191 3.67 -26.70 -6.35
N TYR A 192 3.40 -25.90 -5.31
CA TYR A 192 4.41 -25.59 -4.30
C TYR A 192 4.70 -26.81 -3.41
N THR A 193 3.68 -27.60 -3.09
CA THR A 193 3.83 -28.85 -2.33
C THR A 193 4.74 -29.84 -3.06
N ARG A 194 4.55 -30.02 -4.38
CA ARG A 194 5.44 -30.83 -5.24
C ARG A 194 6.89 -30.33 -5.23
N ALA A 195 7.11 -29.04 -4.99
CA ALA A 195 8.44 -28.45 -4.86
C ALA A 195 8.96 -28.46 -3.40
N GLY A 196 8.32 -29.21 -2.49
CA GLY A 196 8.71 -29.31 -1.08
C GLY A 196 8.45 -28.04 -0.26
N LYS A 197 7.54 -27.16 -0.70
CA LYS A 197 7.24 -25.89 -0.04
C LYS A 197 5.84 -25.90 0.54
N ASN A 198 5.73 -25.76 1.86
CA ASN A 198 4.47 -25.58 2.55
C ASN A 198 3.97 -24.13 2.36
N ILE A 199 2.87 -23.96 1.64
CA ILE A 199 2.22 -22.66 1.43
C ILE A 199 0.70 -22.79 1.55
N ARG A 200 0.03 -21.64 1.72
CA ARG A 200 -1.43 -21.55 1.65
C ARG A 200 -1.85 -20.35 0.83
N VAL A 201 -2.84 -20.52 -0.05
CA VAL A 201 -3.51 -19.40 -0.71
C VAL A 201 -4.53 -18.81 0.27
N VAL A 202 -4.36 -17.54 0.61
CA VAL A 202 -5.16 -16.86 1.63
C VAL A 202 -5.82 -15.64 1.02
N ASP A 203 -7.11 -15.44 1.30
CA ASP A 203 -7.83 -14.24 0.89
C ASP A 203 -7.13 -12.99 1.43
N TYR A 204 -7.01 -11.97 0.59
CA TYR A 204 -6.27 -10.77 0.93
C TYR A 204 -6.90 -10.01 2.10
N ASN A 205 -8.22 -10.01 2.25
CA ASN A 205 -8.91 -9.36 3.36
C ASN A 205 -8.72 -10.11 4.68
N GLU A 206 -8.56 -11.43 4.64
CA GLU A 206 -8.11 -12.21 5.81
C GLU A 206 -6.64 -11.91 6.12
N CYS A 207 -5.78 -11.87 5.09
CA CYS A 207 -4.37 -11.55 5.24
C CYS A 207 -4.15 -10.16 5.87
N LYS A 208 -4.96 -9.15 5.53
CA LYS A 208 -4.92 -7.81 6.13
C LYS A 208 -5.10 -7.81 7.65
N LYS A 209 -5.85 -8.76 8.20
CA LYS A 209 -6.10 -8.90 9.64
C LYS A 209 -4.94 -9.58 10.37
N CYS A 210 -3.93 -10.07 9.65
CA CYS A 210 -2.78 -10.73 10.23
C CYS A 210 -1.94 -9.76 11.09
N PRO A 211 -1.55 -10.12 12.33
CA PRO A 211 -0.72 -9.25 13.19
C PRO A 211 0.60 -8.82 12.53
N VAL A 212 1.15 -9.68 11.66
CA VAL A 212 2.40 -9.43 10.95
C VAL A 212 2.19 -8.93 9.51
N PHE A 213 1.02 -8.39 9.16
CA PHE A 213 0.71 -7.96 7.79
C PHE A 213 1.73 -6.95 7.23
N LYS A 214 2.19 -6.00 8.05
CA LYS A 214 3.22 -5.01 7.64
C LYS A 214 4.57 -5.65 7.30
N ASN A 215 4.90 -6.78 7.95
CA ASN A 215 6.05 -7.61 7.63
C ASN A 215 5.56 -8.99 7.16
N CYS A 216 4.78 -9.01 6.09
CA CYS A 216 4.12 -10.23 5.60
C CYS A 216 5.15 -11.28 5.13
N CYS A 217 4.95 -12.55 5.49
CA CYS A 217 5.79 -13.67 5.06
C CYS A 217 5.42 -14.25 3.69
N GLY A 218 4.47 -13.62 2.99
CA GLY A 218 3.97 -14.13 1.72
C GLY A 218 5.05 -14.30 0.65
N VAL A 219 4.80 -15.19 -0.31
CA VAL A 219 5.68 -15.40 -1.45
C VAL A 219 5.80 -14.11 -2.26
N ARG A 220 7.01 -13.82 -2.74
CA ARG A 220 7.37 -12.62 -3.49
C ARG A 220 7.85 -13.01 -4.88
N ALA A 221 7.54 -12.19 -5.87
CA ALA A 221 8.17 -12.32 -7.18
C ALA A 221 9.66 -11.98 -7.08
N LYS A 222 10.45 -12.46 -8.05
CA LYS A 222 11.87 -12.12 -8.14
C LYS A 222 12.00 -10.59 -8.23
N TYR A 223 12.83 -10.00 -7.38
CA TYR A 223 13.06 -8.55 -7.29
C TYR A 223 11.86 -7.72 -6.79
N SER A 224 10.84 -8.34 -6.18
CA SER A 224 9.72 -7.61 -5.59
C SER A 224 9.82 -7.55 -4.06
N GLU A 225 9.70 -6.34 -3.52
CA GLU A 225 9.61 -6.09 -2.08
C GLU A 225 8.22 -6.30 -1.50
N THR A 226 7.21 -6.61 -2.32
CA THR A 226 5.82 -6.87 -1.90
C THR A 226 5.42 -8.31 -2.20
N PRO A 227 4.54 -8.94 -1.39
CA PRO A 227 4.06 -10.28 -1.69
C PRO A 227 3.23 -10.28 -2.97
N ILE A 228 3.28 -11.37 -3.72
CA ILE A 228 2.46 -11.57 -4.91
C ILE A 228 0.99 -11.40 -4.53
N LEU A 229 0.28 -10.56 -5.29
CA LEU A 229 -1.16 -10.35 -5.18
C LEU A 229 -1.82 -10.98 -6.41
N ILE A 230 -2.57 -12.05 -6.19
CA ILE A 230 -3.26 -12.80 -7.23
C ILE A 230 -4.70 -12.30 -7.28
N GLU A 231 -5.18 -11.97 -8.47
CA GLU A 231 -6.59 -11.69 -8.72
C GLU A 231 -7.21 -12.90 -9.40
N ASN A 232 -8.30 -13.40 -8.83
CA ASN A 232 -9.01 -14.55 -9.36
C ASN A 232 -10.48 -14.47 -8.90
N SER A 233 -11.42 -14.58 -9.84
CA SER A 233 -12.87 -14.54 -9.60
C SER A 233 -13.32 -13.30 -8.81
N GLY A 234 -12.81 -12.13 -9.20
CA GLY A 234 -13.12 -10.84 -8.55
C GLY A 234 -12.57 -10.67 -7.13
N ARG A 235 -11.76 -11.63 -6.66
CA ARG A 235 -11.14 -11.61 -5.32
C ARG A 235 -9.63 -11.54 -5.42
N GLN A 236 -9.02 -11.05 -4.34
CA GLN A 236 -7.57 -10.93 -4.24
C GLN A 236 -7.02 -11.92 -3.22
N PHE A 237 -5.88 -12.52 -3.52
CA PHE A 237 -5.25 -13.54 -2.71
C PHE A 237 -3.74 -13.30 -2.57
N ARG A 238 -3.17 -13.78 -1.47
CA ARG A 238 -1.73 -13.88 -1.27
C ARG A 238 -1.36 -15.33 -1.01
N ILE A 239 -0.13 -15.69 -1.37
CA ILE A 239 0.44 -17.00 -1.03
C ILE A 239 1.19 -16.86 0.29
N CYS A 240 0.60 -17.33 1.38
CA CYS A 240 1.19 -17.34 2.72
C CYS A 240 2.17 -18.51 2.89
N LYS A 241 3.21 -18.33 3.72
CA LYS A 241 4.13 -19.38 4.15
C LYS A 241 3.84 -19.71 5.62
N PRO A 242 3.05 -20.76 5.94
CA PRO A 242 2.62 -21.04 7.31
C PRO A 242 3.77 -21.19 8.30
N ASP A 243 4.83 -21.93 7.95
CA ASP A 243 5.96 -22.18 8.85
C ASP A 243 6.66 -20.87 9.24
N VAL A 244 6.84 -19.97 8.28
CA VAL A 244 7.43 -18.64 8.51
C VAL A 244 6.45 -17.73 9.25
N LEU A 245 5.13 -17.88 9.02
CA LEU A 245 4.11 -17.11 9.71
C LEU A 245 4.11 -17.38 11.21
N VAL A 246 4.23 -18.65 11.62
CA VAL A 246 4.29 -19.04 13.03
C VAL A 246 5.46 -18.34 13.72
N GLN A 247 6.66 -18.46 13.15
CA GLN A 247 7.87 -17.81 13.68
C GLN A 247 7.71 -16.29 13.81
N ARG A 248 7.17 -15.63 12.77
CA ARG A 248 6.96 -14.16 12.80
C ARG A 248 5.91 -13.74 13.82
N LYS A 249 4.86 -14.53 14.03
CA LYS A 249 3.84 -14.25 15.05
C LYS A 249 4.43 -14.35 16.45
N GLU A 250 5.24 -15.38 16.71
CA GLU A 250 5.95 -15.52 17.99
C GLU A 250 6.92 -14.36 18.24
N GLU A 251 7.72 -13.98 17.25
CA GLU A 251 8.62 -12.83 17.35
C GLU A 251 7.85 -11.52 17.60
N HIS A 252 6.77 -11.30 16.86
CA HIS A 252 5.91 -10.13 17.06
C HIS A 252 5.33 -10.08 18.48
N GLN A 253 4.89 -11.21 19.01
CA GLN A 253 4.37 -11.32 20.37
C GLN A 253 5.45 -10.99 21.41
N ARG A 254 6.67 -11.53 21.26
CA ARG A 254 7.80 -11.20 22.14
C ARG A 254 8.15 -9.71 22.11
N LEU A 255 8.10 -9.07 20.93
CA LEU A 255 8.34 -7.64 20.80
C LEU A 255 7.25 -6.81 21.52
N LEU A 256 5.99 -7.23 21.44
CA LEU A 256 4.89 -6.58 22.15
C LEU A 256 5.03 -6.70 23.66
N GLU A 257 5.41 -7.89 24.15
CA GLU A 257 5.67 -8.16 25.57
C GLU A 257 6.85 -7.32 26.08
N ALA A 258 7.98 -7.34 25.40
CA ALA A 258 9.15 -6.53 25.75
C ALA A 258 8.82 -5.03 25.75
N ALA A 259 7.99 -4.55 24.82
CA ALA A 259 7.55 -3.15 24.80
C ALA A 259 6.62 -2.82 25.98
N ARG A 260 5.75 -3.75 26.41
CA ARG A 260 4.91 -3.58 27.61
C ARG A 260 5.77 -3.51 28.87
N GLU A 261 6.71 -4.44 29.04
CA GLU A 261 7.63 -4.44 30.19
C GLU A 261 8.46 -3.16 30.27
N ARG A 262 8.97 -2.67 29.13
CA ARG A 262 9.71 -1.39 29.08
C ARG A 262 8.84 -0.23 29.54
N ARG A 263 7.59 -0.16 29.07
CA ARG A 263 6.64 0.88 29.52
C ARG A 263 6.34 0.78 31.01
N GLN A 264 6.17 -0.43 31.54
CA GLN A 264 5.94 -0.63 32.97
C GLN A 264 7.15 -0.17 33.79
N LYS A 265 8.37 -0.55 33.40
CA LYS A 265 9.60 -0.10 34.07
C LYS A 265 9.75 1.42 34.04
N GLN A 266 9.47 2.05 32.91
CA GLN A 266 9.49 3.51 32.77
C GLN A 266 8.45 4.19 33.69
N GLU A 267 7.25 3.62 33.80
CA GLU A 267 6.21 4.12 34.68
C GLU A 267 6.59 3.96 36.16
N GLU A 268 7.11 2.79 36.55
CA GLU A 268 7.61 2.52 37.91
C GLU A 268 8.75 3.49 38.29
N GLU A 269 9.70 3.73 37.39
CA GLU A 269 10.80 4.68 37.58
C GLU A 269 10.28 6.12 37.72
N ARG A 270 9.30 6.51 36.90
CA ARG A 270 8.63 7.82 37.00
C ARG A 270 7.94 8.00 38.35
N LEU A 271 7.20 6.99 38.81
CA LEU A 271 6.52 7.02 40.10
C LEU A 271 7.51 7.08 41.27
N ARG A 272 8.62 6.32 41.20
CA ARG A 272 9.70 6.40 42.20
C ARG A 272 10.30 7.80 42.26
N THR A 273 10.60 8.39 41.11
CA THR A 273 11.16 9.76 41.03
C THR A 273 10.19 10.79 41.63
N LEU A 274 8.89 10.68 41.36
CA LEU A 274 7.87 11.55 41.95
C LEU A 274 7.79 11.40 43.47
N ALA A 275 7.81 10.16 43.98
CA ALA A 275 7.80 9.89 45.42
C ALA A 275 9.05 10.46 46.12
N GLU A 276 10.23 10.32 45.52
CA GLU A 276 11.47 10.91 46.04
C GLU A 276 11.42 12.45 46.06
N GLN A 277 10.87 13.08 45.01
CA GLN A 277 10.67 14.53 44.98
C GLN A 277 9.70 14.99 46.06
N GLU A 278 8.62 14.25 46.29
CA GLU A 278 7.63 14.56 47.33
C GLU A 278 8.23 14.43 48.73
N GLN A 279 9.00 13.38 48.99
CA GLN A 279 9.75 13.22 50.24
C GLN A 279 10.72 14.38 50.46
N ARG A 280 11.51 14.77 49.46
CA ARG A 280 12.41 15.94 49.55
C ARG A 280 11.66 17.24 49.85
N ARG A 281 10.47 17.44 49.25
CA ARG A 281 9.62 18.61 49.53
C ARG A 281 9.09 18.58 50.97
N MET A 282 8.68 17.41 51.47
CA MET A 282 8.24 17.24 52.85
C MET A 282 9.38 17.51 53.84
N GLU A 283 10.57 16.97 53.61
CA GLU A 283 11.75 17.23 54.44
C GLU A 283 12.13 18.71 54.44
N LEU A 284 12.12 19.36 53.28
CA LEU A 284 12.39 20.80 53.18
C LEU A 284 11.34 21.62 53.96
N ARG A 285 10.06 21.29 53.82
CA ARG A 285 8.98 21.92 54.60
C ARG A 285 9.20 21.76 56.09
N LYS A 286 9.57 20.56 56.55
CA LYS A 286 9.88 20.29 57.96
C LYS A 286 11.05 21.16 58.45
N ARG A 287 12.16 21.21 57.70
CA ARG A 287 13.32 22.05 58.03
C ARG A 287 12.98 23.54 58.10
N VAL A 288 12.15 24.03 57.18
CA VAL A 288 11.67 25.42 57.19
C VAL A 288 10.83 25.70 58.44
N MET A 289 9.88 24.82 58.77
CA MET A 289 9.07 24.96 59.99
C MET A 289 9.91 24.94 61.27
N GLU A 290 10.89 24.04 61.37
CA GLU A 290 11.82 23.97 62.52
C GLU A 290 12.67 25.25 62.63
N ALA A 291 13.19 25.75 61.51
CA ALA A 291 13.95 27.00 61.48
C ALA A 291 13.10 28.20 61.88
N ASP A 292 11.85 28.28 61.41
CA ASP A 292 10.92 29.35 61.79
C ASP A 292 10.53 29.28 63.27
N ALA A 293 10.28 28.08 63.80
CA ALA A 293 10.01 27.87 65.22
C ALA A 293 11.20 28.31 66.08
N LYS A 294 12.42 27.94 65.69
CA LYS A 294 13.65 28.37 66.38
C LYS A 294 13.80 29.90 66.36
N ARG A 295 13.56 30.55 65.22
CA ARG A 295 13.60 32.02 65.11
C ARG A 295 12.55 32.71 65.97
N ARG A 296 11.35 32.12 66.12
CA ARG A 296 10.30 32.63 67.02
C ARG A 296 10.76 32.55 68.48
N LEU A 297 11.26 31.38 68.90
CA LEU A 297 11.72 31.17 70.27
C LEU A 297 12.92 32.06 70.63
N GLU A 298 13.87 32.25 69.70
CA GLU A 298 14.97 33.21 69.86
C GLU A 298 14.47 34.65 70.01
N ARG A 299 13.41 35.04 69.27
CA ARG A 299 12.80 36.36 69.39
C ARG A 299 12.08 36.53 70.72
N GLU A 300 11.29 35.55 71.13
CA GLU A 300 10.61 35.54 72.45
C GLU A 300 11.61 35.66 73.59
N ARG A 301 12.69 34.86 73.57
CA ARG A 301 13.77 34.94 74.57
C ARG A 301 14.44 36.32 74.58
N TYR A 302 14.65 36.91 73.41
CA TYR A 302 15.21 38.25 73.29
C TYR A 302 14.25 39.31 73.87
N ASP A 303 12.96 39.21 73.57
CA ASP A 303 11.92 40.13 74.05
C ASP A 303 11.74 40.01 75.58
N GLU A 304 11.75 38.80 76.14
CA GLU A 304 11.75 38.55 77.59
C GLU A 304 12.97 39.20 78.28
N LEU A 305 14.18 38.93 77.78
CA LEU A 305 15.41 39.49 78.35
C LEU A 305 15.43 41.04 78.33
N GLU A 306 14.85 41.66 77.30
CA GLU A 306 14.74 43.12 77.21
C GLU A 306 13.59 43.68 78.08
N ALA A 307 12.55 42.90 78.37
CA ALA A 307 11.45 43.33 79.25
C ALA A 307 11.87 43.47 80.73
N PHE A 308 12.85 42.69 81.19
CA PHE A 308 13.38 42.79 82.55
C PHE A 308 14.42 43.90 82.76
N ARG A 309 14.87 44.58 81.69
CA ARG A 309 15.86 45.67 81.78
C ARG A 309 15.18 47.03 81.88
N ASP A 310 15.76 47.93 82.67
CA ASP A 310 15.26 49.29 82.80
C ASP A 310 15.38 50.04 81.46
N PRO A 311 14.28 50.55 80.90
CA PRO A 311 14.31 51.36 79.68
C PRO A 311 15.26 52.56 79.75
N SER A 312 15.56 53.09 80.95
CA SER A 312 16.52 54.19 81.16
C SER A 312 17.95 53.85 80.71
N GLU A 313 18.29 52.57 80.67
CA GLU A 313 19.60 52.05 80.22
C GLU A 313 19.71 51.94 78.69
N ARG A 314 18.63 52.20 77.94
CA ARG A 314 18.68 52.13 76.48
C ARG A 314 19.41 53.34 75.91
N THR A 315 20.36 53.07 75.01
CA THR A 315 21.04 54.08 74.20
C THR A 315 21.04 53.67 72.74
N CYS A 316 20.81 54.62 71.83
CA CYS A 316 20.75 54.34 70.39
C CYS A 316 22.05 53.69 69.89
N PHE A 317 23.20 53.92 70.56
CA PHE A 317 24.46 53.28 70.19
C PHE A 317 24.41 51.75 70.23
N ASP A 318 23.65 51.24 71.19
CA ASP A 318 23.45 49.83 71.43
C ASP A 318 22.29 49.27 70.60
N CYS A 319 21.65 50.06 69.74
CA CYS A 319 20.60 49.58 68.85
C CYS A 319 21.22 48.91 67.61
N LYS A 320 20.70 47.76 67.18
CA LYS A 320 21.04 47.09 65.91
C LYS A 320 20.83 48.01 64.71
N SER A 321 19.86 48.92 64.79
CA SER A 321 19.59 49.90 63.75
C SER A 321 20.59 51.06 63.73
N ASN A 322 21.53 51.16 64.67
CA ASN A 322 22.52 52.23 64.70
C ASN A 322 23.69 51.96 63.73
N LEU A 323 23.80 52.82 62.73
CA LEU A 323 24.85 52.84 61.72
C LEU A 323 26.11 53.42 62.33
N THR A 324 26.88 52.55 63.00
CA THR A 324 27.98 52.96 63.90
C THR A 324 29.05 53.77 63.17
N TRP A 325 29.30 53.49 61.90
CA TRP A 325 30.24 54.22 61.04
C TRP A 325 29.83 55.68 60.76
N MET A 326 28.58 56.07 61.00
CA MET A 326 28.12 57.46 60.85
C MET A 326 28.13 58.27 62.14
N ASN A 327 28.38 57.65 63.28
CA ASN A 327 28.30 58.31 64.58
C ASN A 327 29.36 59.40 64.70
N LYS A 328 28.94 60.60 65.14
CA LYS A 328 29.82 61.76 65.27
C LYS A 328 29.45 62.55 66.51
N LYS A 329 30.47 63.07 67.20
CA LYS A 329 30.33 64.02 68.32
C LYS A 329 29.32 63.58 69.40
N GLY A 330 29.28 62.27 69.71
CA GLY A 330 28.37 61.73 70.74
C GLY A 330 26.92 61.54 70.30
N PHE A 331 26.58 61.72 69.02
CA PHE A 331 25.26 61.38 68.46
C PHE A 331 25.28 60.02 67.73
N ALA A 332 24.22 59.25 67.93
CA ALA A 332 23.98 58.01 67.19
C ALA A 332 23.33 58.31 65.84
N ASN A 333 23.40 57.37 64.89
CA ASN A 333 22.71 57.50 63.60
C ASN A 333 21.83 56.28 63.37
N CYS A 334 20.52 56.48 63.50
CA CYS A 334 19.55 55.43 63.25
C CYS A 334 19.38 55.21 61.73
N GLY A 335 19.65 54.01 61.21
CA GLY A 335 19.46 53.69 59.79
C GLY A 335 18.06 54.01 59.27
N PRO A 336 16.97 53.63 59.97
CA PRO A 336 15.62 53.99 59.59
C PRO A 336 15.18 55.37 60.13
N TYR A 337 16.08 56.36 60.24
CA TYR A 337 15.74 57.64 60.86
C TYR A 337 14.54 58.35 60.20
N GLN A 338 14.47 58.31 58.86
CA GLN A 338 13.38 58.92 58.09
C GLN A 338 12.03 58.25 58.36
N SER A 339 11.96 56.92 58.30
CA SER A 339 10.70 56.19 58.45
C SER A 339 10.19 56.14 59.90
N MET A 340 11.09 56.29 60.89
CA MET A 340 10.71 56.35 62.31
C MET A 340 10.56 57.78 62.84
N GLY A 341 10.77 58.80 62.01
CA GLY A 341 10.66 60.21 62.41
C GLY A 341 11.69 60.64 63.47
N VAL A 342 12.84 59.95 63.56
CA VAL A 342 13.92 60.33 64.49
C VAL A 342 14.95 61.21 63.76
N PRO A 343 15.63 62.16 64.45
CA PRO A 343 16.62 63.02 63.81
C PRO A 343 17.79 62.23 63.24
N LYS A 344 18.35 62.70 62.11
CA LYS A 344 19.50 62.05 61.44
C LYS A 344 20.69 61.88 62.39
N ASN A 345 21.07 62.96 63.07
CA ASN A 345 21.95 62.89 64.25
C ASN A 345 21.06 62.60 65.46
N THR A 346 20.81 61.33 65.73
CA THR A 346 19.87 60.85 66.76
C THR A 346 20.49 61.01 68.15
N PRO A 347 19.89 61.83 69.05
CA PRO A 347 20.28 61.83 70.46
C PRO A 347 20.21 60.41 71.04
N PRO A 348 21.28 59.91 71.69
CA PRO A 348 21.35 58.51 72.08
C PRO A 348 20.26 58.06 73.06
N HIS A 349 19.80 58.96 73.93
CA HIS A 349 18.76 58.67 74.92
C HIS A 349 17.36 58.46 74.31
N LEU A 350 17.13 58.81 73.04
CA LEU A 350 15.84 58.53 72.38
C LEU A 350 15.51 57.04 72.33
N ALA A 351 16.52 56.17 72.45
CA ALA A 351 16.33 54.73 72.57
C ALA A 351 15.45 54.32 73.76
N ARG A 352 15.39 55.12 74.83
CA ARG A 352 14.61 54.85 76.05
C ARG A 352 13.12 54.73 75.77
N THR A 353 12.60 55.53 74.85
CA THR A 353 11.17 55.57 74.51
C THR A 353 10.88 55.07 73.09
N CYS A 354 11.91 54.67 72.33
CA CYS A 354 11.77 54.22 70.96
C CYS A 354 11.16 52.80 70.90
N ARG A 355 9.96 52.68 70.33
CA ARG A 355 9.29 51.38 70.09
C ARG A 355 10.02 50.49 69.09
N GLY A 356 10.91 51.07 68.29
CA GLY A 356 11.75 50.35 67.31
C GLY A 356 13.14 49.99 67.84
N PHE A 357 13.44 50.26 69.12
CA PHE A 357 14.75 49.93 69.69
C PHE A 357 14.95 48.41 69.73
N LYS A 358 16.04 47.95 69.11
CA LYS A 358 16.47 46.55 69.15
C LYS A 358 17.92 46.54 69.60
N ARG A 359 18.20 46.22 70.85
CA ARG A 359 19.55 46.09 71.39
C ARG A 359 20.39 45.12 70.54
N LYS A 360 21.65 45.48 70.30
CA LYS A 360 22.68 44.61 69.78
C LYS A 360 22.92 43.52 70.82
N ILE A 361 22.86 42.27 70.39
CA ILE A 361 23.35 41.16 71.20
C ILE A 361 24.88 41.24 71.02
N GLN A 362 25.61 41.41 72.12
CA GLN A 362 27.08 41.36 72.09
C GLN A 362 27.55 39.94 71.82
#